data_AF-A0A133YZD5-F1
#
_entry.id   AF-A0A133YZD5-F1
#
_cell.length_a   1.000
_cell.length_b   1.000
_cell.length_c   1.000
_cell.angle_alpha   90.00
_cell.angle_beta   90.00
_cell.angle_gamma   90.00
#
_symmetry.space_group_name_H-M   'P 1'
#
loop_
_entity.id
_entity.type
_entity.pdbx_description
1 polymer ?
#
loop_
_entity_poly.entity_id
_entity_poly.type
_entity_poly.pdbx_seq_one_letter_code
_entity_poly.pdbx_strand_id
1 'polypeptide(L)'
;MVQHVEQVKHKGGNAAPQASLDAHGVAHNRPLTPEERREKQDKEISNVSRMIGIYCHGVHKSAKGQLCDECRELLEYASARIRACRVMDTKTFCSSCKIHCYAPAKREQIRQVMRYAGPRMMLVNPGRVLEHIIDSRKARAFEKQNNSTQASK
;
A
#
# COMPACT_ATOMS: atom_id res chain seq x y z
N MET A 1 29.48 -25.51 -11.85
CA MET A 1 30.10 -24.18 -11.63
C MET A 1 29.58 -23.26 -12.74
N VAL A 2 28.65 -22.37 -12.38
CA VAL A 2 28.83 -20.91 -12.43
C VAL A 2 28.56 -20.32 -13.83
N GLN A 3 27.33 -19.79 -13.93
CA GLN A 3 26.94 -18.53 -14.58
C GLN A 3 27.03 -18.41 -16.11
N HIS A 4 25.86 -18.32 -16.73
CA HIS A 4 25.57 -17.27 -17.72
C HIS A 4 24.25 -16.61 -17.29
N VAL A 5 24.33 -15.44 -16.66
CA VAL A 5 23.18 -14.56 -16.43
C VAL A 5 23.31 -13.44 -17.45
N GLU A 6 22.45 -13.47 -18.46
CA GLU A 6 22.29 -12.40 -19.43
C GLU A 6 21.96 -11.08 -18.73
N GLN A 7 22.74 -10.06 -19.06
CA GLN A 7 22.55 -8.71 -18.57
C GLN A 7 21.39 -8.03 -19.30
N VAL A 8 20.28 -7.80 -18.60
CA VAL A 8 19.22 -6.90 -19.05
C VAL A 8 19.69 -5.46 -18.85
N LYS A 9 20.06 -4.80 -19.96
CA LYS A 9 20.30 -3.35 -20.03
C LYS A 9 19.04 -2.58 -19.61
N HIS A 10 19.04 -2.02 -18.40
CA HIS A 10 18.06 -1.01 -18.01
C HIS A 10 18.43 0.34 -18.66
N LYS A 11 17.66 0.76 -19.67
CA LYS A 11 17.69 2.13 -20.19
C LYS A 11 17.19 3.09 -19.11
N GLY A 12 18.05 4.04 -18.75
CA GLY A 12 17.76 5.12 -17.82
C GLY A 12 16.70 6.08 -18.36
N GLY A 13 15.69 6.31 -17.55
CA GLY A 13 14.85 7.51 -17.59
C GLY A 13 14.98 8.18 -16.24
N ASN A 14 15.32 9.47 -16.24
CA ASN A 14 15.57 10.28 -15.06
C ASN A 14 14.29 10.38 -14.21
N ALA A 15 14.13 9.49 -13.23
CA ALA A 15 13.02 9.51 -12.30
C ALA A 15 13.38 10.47 -11.16
N ALA A 16 12.60 11.54 -11.01
CA ALA A 16 12.64 12.43 -9.84
C ALA A 16 12.72 11.59 -8.54
N PRO A 17 13.49 12.03 -7.52
CA PRO A 17 13.65 11.26 -6.29
C PRO A 17 12.28 11.09 -5.66
N GLN A 18 11.75 9.87 -5.72
CA GLN A 18 10.51 9.55 -5.02
C GLN A 18 10.86 9.54 -3.54
N ALA A 19 10.47 10.61 -2.84
CA ALA A 19 10.60 10.71 -1.39
C ALA A 19 10.06 9.41 -0.76
N SER A 20 10.95 8.67 -0.11
CA SER A 20 10.59 7.44 0.59
C SER A 20 10.04 7.81 1.96
N LEU A 21 8.81 7.41 2.26
CA LEU A 21 8.26 7.58 3.61
C LEU A 21 8.78 6.43 4.50
N ASP A 22 9.27 6.75 5.70
CA ASP A 22 9.58 5.75 6.73
C ASP A 22 8.31 5.24 7.44
N ALA A 23 8.50 4.40 8.46
CA ALA A 23 7.39 3.87 9.27
C ALA A 23 6.58 4.96 9.98
N HIS A 24 7.12 6.17 10.18
CA HIS A 24 6.43 7.29 10.80
C HIS A 24 5.78 8.24 9.78
N GLY A 25 6.01 8.02 8.48
CA GLY A 25 5.50 8.88 7.42
C GLY A 25 6.39 10.09 7.15
N VAL A 26 7.65 10.06 7.60
CA VAL A 26 8.64 11.11 7.34
C VAL A 26 9.28 10.85 5.99
N ALA A 27 9.35 11.88 5.15
CA ALA A 27 9.98 11.83 3.85
C ALA A 27 11.51 11.85 3.98
N HIS A 28 12.15 10.78 3.50
CA HIS A 28 13.60 10.69 3.40
C HIS A 28 14.07 10.87 1.96
N ASN A 29 15.15 11.63 1.80
CA ASN A 29 15.90 11.77 0.55
C ASN A 29 17.12 10.81 0.49
N ARG A 30 17.15 9.80 1.37
CA ARG A 30 18.23 8.83 1.56
C ARG A 30 17.63 7.41 1.66
N PRO A 31 18.36 6.35 1.25
CA PRO A 31 17.93 4.97 1.48
C PRO A 31 17.70 4.65 2.97
N LEU A 32 16.62 3.92 3.28
CA LEU A 32 16.30 3.50 4.65
C LEU A 32 17.41 2.58 5.19
N THR A 33 17.70 2.74 6.47
CA THR A 33 18.52 1.81 7.26
C THR A 33 17.84 0.43 7.35
N PRO A 34 18.58 -0.64 7.69
CA PRO A 34 18.00 -1.96 7.89
C PRO A 34 16.90 -2.00 8.96
N GLU A 35 17.01 -1.18 10.02
CA GLU A 35 16.02 -1.10 11.11
C GLU A 35 14.74 -0.39 10.64
N GLU A 36 14.86 0.80 10.05
CA GLU A 36 13.72 1.54 9.48
C GLU A 36 12.98 0.72 8.40
N ARG A 37 13.74 -0.07 7.61
CA ARG A 37 13.15 -0.99 6.63
C ARG A 37 12.31 -2.06 7.31
N ARG A 38 12.79 -2.67 8.39
CA ARG A 38 12.06 -3.70 9.15
C ARG A 38 10.81 -3.11 9.78
N GLU A 39 10.91 -1.95 10.40
CA GLU A 39 9.77 -1.29 11.00
C GLU A 39 8.69 -0.94 9.95
N LYS A 40 9.10 -0.44 8.78
CA LYS A 40 8.19 -0.19 7.67
C LYS A 40 7.54 -1.49 7.16
N GLN A 41 8.30 -2.59 7.09
CA GLN A 41 7.76 -3.91 6.75
C GLN A 41 6.72 -4.37 7.77
N ASP A 42 7.00 -4.26 9.07
CA ASP A 42 6.10 -4.69 10.13
C ASP A 42 4.82 -3.85 10.15
N LYS A 43 4.93 -2.55 9.88
CA LYS A 43 3.77 -1.66 9.71
C LYS A 43 2.90 -2.07 8.53
N GLU A 44 3.51 -2.36 7.37
CA GLU A 44 2.78 -2.85 6.19
C GLU A 44 2.11 -4.20 6.45
N ILE A 45 2.78 -5.12 7.15
CA ILE A 45 2.23 -6.43 7.56
C ILE A 45 1.04 -6.24 8.50
N SER A 46 1.19 -5.37 9.51
CA SER A 46 0.12 -5.05 10.46
C SER A 46 -1.12 -4.46 9.77
N ASN A 47 -0.90 -3.53 8.83
CA ASN A 47 -1.96 -2.95 8.01
C ASN A 47 -2.69 -4.04 7.21
N VAL A 48 -1.96 -4.89 6.49
CA VAL A 48 -2.56 -5.99 5.69
C VAL A 48 -3.29 -6.99 6.58
N SER A 49 -2.72 -7.35 7.74
CA SER A 49 -3.35 -8.23 8.73
C SER A 49 -4.71 -7.69 9.19
N ARG A 50 -4.77 -6.40 9.52
CA ARG A 50 -6.03 -5.74 9.91
C ARG A 50 -7.06 -5.76 8.78
N MET A 51 -6.63 -5.50 7.55
CA MET A 51 -7.51 -5.56 6.38
C MET A 51 -8.09 -6.95 6.16
N ILE A 52 -7.25 -7.99 6.24
CA ILE A 52 -7.66 -9.38 6.11
C ILE A 52 -8.62 -9.77 7.24
N GLY A 53 -8.38 -9.35 8.47
CA GLY A 53 -9.30 -9.59 9.59
C GLY A 53 -10.70 -9.00 9.37
N ILE A 54 -10.79 -7.77 8.86
CA ILE A 54 -12.06 -7.12 8.51
C ILE A 54 -12.79 -7.91 7.41
N TYR A 55 -12.06 -8.34 6.38
CA TYR A 55 -12.61 -9.14 5.28
C TYR A 55 -13.11 -10.50 5.77
N CYS A 56 -12.29 -11.23 6.53
CA CYS A 56 -12.62 -12.56 7.05
C CYS A 56 -13.87 -12.55 7.92
N HIS A 57 -14.00 -11.58 8.83
CA HIS A 57 -15.20 -11.46 9.66
C HIS A 57 -16.42 -11.02 8.84
N GLY A 58 -16.24 -10.11 7.87
CA GLY A 58 -17.34 -9.57 7.09
C GLY A 58 -17.91 -10.51 6.03
N VAL A 59 -17.05 -11.25 5.34
CA VAL A 59 -17.42 -12.10 4.20
C VAL A 59 -17.54 -13.55 4.61
N HIS A 60 -16.53 -14.10 5.31
CA HIS A 60 -16.54 -15.51 5.73
C HIS A 60 -17.25 -15.72 7.07
N LYS A 61 -17.74 -14.66 7.72
CA LYS A 61 -18.46 -14.70 9.01
C LYS A 61 -17.69 -15.42 10.12
N SER A 62 -16.36 -15.37 10.06
CA SER A 62 -15.49 -15.96 11.09
C SER A 62 -15.70 -15.27 12.44
N ALA A 63 -15.49 -16.01 13.54
CA ALA A 63 -15.53 -15.47 14.88
C ALA A 63 -14.51 -14.34 15.06
N LYS A 64 -14.87 -13.31 15.86
CA LYS A 64 -13.97 -12.18 16.15
C LYS A 64 -12.66 -12.69 16.73
N GLY A 65 -11.54 -12.29 16.13
CA GLY A 65 -10.20 -12.66 16.57
C GLY A 65 -9.64 -13.95 15.96
N GLN A 66 -10.42 -14.67 15.13
CA GLN A 66 -9.93 -15.86 14.43
C GLN A 66 -10.01 -15.67 12.91
N LEU A 67 -8.90 -15.95 12.22
CA LEU A 67 -8.86 -16.05 10.76
C LEU A 67 -9.19 -17.48 10.34
N CYS A 68 -10.06 -17.62 9.35
CA CYS A 68 -10.22 -18.87 8.62
C CYS A 68 -8.93 -19.26 7.89
N ASP A 69 -8.80 -20.53 7.51
CA ASP A 69 -7.57 -21.07 6.91
C ASP A 69 -7.16 -20.34 5.62
N GLU A 70 -8.13 -19.99 4.76
CA GLU A 70 -7.86 -19.23 3.53
C GLU A 70 -7.26 -17.84 3.84
N CYS A 71 -7.82 -17.14 4.81
CA CYS A 71 -7.34 -15.80 5.20
C CYS A 71 -5.99 -15.87 5.92
N ARG A 72 -5.73 -16.95 6.66
CA ARG A 72 -4.43 -17.20 7.29
C ARG A 72 -3.35 -17.44 6.24
N GLU A 73 -3.62 -18.31 5.28
CA GLU A 73 -2.70 -18.60 4.17
C GLU A 73 -2.40 -17.32 3.35
N LEU A 74 -3.43 -16.50 3.09
CA LEU A 74 -3.25 -15.21 2.40
C LEU A 74 -2.37 -14.24 3.21
N LEU A 75 -2.55 -14.18 4.53
CA LEU A 75 -1.74 -13.33 5.41
C LEU A 75 -0.28 -13.79 5.45
N GLU A 76 -0.04 -15.09 5.61
CA GLU A 76 1.30 -15.68 5.60
C GLU A 76 2.01 -15.39 4.28
N TYR A 77 1.33 -15.63 3.15
CA TYR A 77 1.84 -15.30 1.82
C TYR A 77 2.18 -13.81 1.70
N ALA A 78 1.26 -12.92 2.08
CA ALA A 78 1.48 -11.48 2.02
C ALA A 78 2.68 -11.04 2.87
N SER A 79 2.79 -11.58 4.09
CA SER A 79 3.88 -11.25 5.01
C SER A 79 5.25 -11.64 4.44
N ALA A 80 5.37 -12.81 3.82
CA ALA A 80 6.58 -13.26 3.17
C ALA A 80 6.98 -12.34 2.00
N ARG A 81 6.00 -11.89 1.19
CA ARG A 81 6.26 -10.96 0.07
C ARG A 81 6.68 -9.57 0.55
N ILE A 82 6.14 -9.09 1.67
CA ILE A 82 6.50 -7.80 2.26
C ILE A 82 7.93 -7.85 2.82
N ARG A 83 8.29 -8.91 3.55
CA ARG A 83 9.66 -9.13 4.06
C ARG A 83 10.70 -9.21 2.95
N ALA A 84 10.35 -9.82 1.81
CA ALA A 84 11.22 -9.93 0.63
C ALA A 84 11.15 -8.72 -0.33
N CYS A 85 10.49 -7.63 0.04
CA CYS A 85 10.27 -6.49 -0.85
C CYS A 85 11.58 -5.73 -1.16
N ARG A 86 11.98 -5.73 -2.44
CA ARG A 86 13.22 -5.11 -2.92
C ARG A 86 13.17 -3.58 -3.01
N VAL A 87 11.98 -3.01 -3.14
CA VAL A 87 11.74 -1.57 -3.34
C VAL A 87 11.03 -0.94 -2.14
N MET A 88 11.26 -1.49 -0.94
CA MET A 88 10.59 -1.02 0.27
C MET A 88 10.90 0.45 0.56
N ASP A 89 12.09 0.91 0.20
CA ASP A 89 12.52 2.28 0.47
C ASP A 89 11.69 3.22 -0.39
N THR A 90 11.76 3.07 -1.72
CA THR A 90 11.16 4.00 -2.67
C THR A 90 9.64 3.94 -2.74
N LYS A 91 8.99 2.85 -2.34
CA LYS A 91 7.52 2.72 -2.44
C LYS A 91 6.82 3.41 -1.27
N THR A 92 5.67 4.03 -1.55
CA THR A 92 4.77 4.59 -0.51
C THR A 92 3.78 3.55 -0.01
N PHE A 93 3.07 2.86 -0.92
CA PHE A 93 2.07 1.84 -0.60
C PHE A 93 2.16 0.63 -1.53
N CYS A 94 1.76 -0.56 -1.05
CA CYS A 94 1.66 -1.76 -1.88
C CYS A 94 0.70 -1.62 -3.06
N SER A 95 -0.40 -0.88 -2.89
CA SER A 95 -1.43 -0.66 -3.92
C SER A 95 -0.90 0.13 -5.12
N SER A 96 0.02 1.07 -4.89
CA SER A 96 0.65 1.92 -5.91
C SER A 96 2.00 1.36 -6.40
N CYS A 97 2.37 0.15 -5.99
CA CYS A 97 3.63 -0.46 -6.37
C CYS A 97 3.61 -0.85 -7.85
N LYS A 98 4.63 -0.41 -8.60
CA LYS A 98 4.80 -0.74 -10.03
C LYS A 98 5.23 -2.18 -10.26
N ILE A 99 5.82 -2.85 -9.27
CA ILE A 99 6.31 -4.22 -9.39
C ILE A 99 5.19 -5.21 -9.13
N HIS A 100 5.06 -6.20 -10.01
CA HIS A 100 4.14 -7.30 -9.83
C HIS A 100 4.74 -8.42 -8.99
N CYS A 101 4.54 -8.33 -7.67
CA CYS A 101 5.10 -9.31 -6.74
C CYS A 101 4.11 -10.41 -6.31
N TYR A 102 2.80 -10.31 -6.57
CA TYR A 102 1.85 -11.36 -6.17
C TYR A 102 1.57 -12.30 -7.33
N ALA A 103 1.40 -13.59 -7.03
CA ALA A 103 0.83 -14.55 -7.97
C ALA A 103 -0.59 -14.11 -8.38
N PRO A 104 -1.03 -14.38 -9.63
CA PRO A 104 -2.32 -13.89 -10.12
C PRO A 104 -3.52 -14.23 -9.22
N ALA A 105 -3.59 -15.47 -8.71
CA ALA A 105 -4.68 -15.90 -7.82
C ALA A 105 -4.69 -15.13 -6.48
N LYS A 106 -3.54 -15.10 -5.77
CA LYS A 106 -3.42 -14.37 -4.49
C LYS A 106 -3.57 -12.85 -4.67
N ARG A 107 -3.20 -12.32 -5.84
CA ARG A 107 -3.40 -10.91 -6.20
C ARG A 107 -4.88 -10.54 -6.28
N GLU A 108 -5.70 -11.42 -6.84
CA GLU A 108 -7.14 -11.17 -6.91
C GLU A 108 -7.76 -11.22 -5.51
N GLN A 109 -7.39 -12.22 -4.69
CA GLN A 109 -7.82 -12.31 -3.30
C GLN A 109 -7.46 -11.04 -2.50
N ILE A 110 -6.20 -10.57 -2.55
CA ILE A 110 -5.82 -9.37 -1.81
C ILE A 110 -6.53 -8.12 -2.36
N ARG A 111 -6.86 -8.04 -3.65
CA ARG A 111 -7.66 -6.94 -4.20
C ARG A 111 -9.07 -6.91 -3.62
N GLN A 112 -9.71 -8.08 -3.48
CA GLN A 112 -11.03 -8.19 -2.86
C GLN A 112 -10.97 -7.74 -1.40
N VAL A 113 -9.96 -8.20 -0.65
CA VAL A 113 -9.70 -7.73 0.72
C VAL A 113 -9.54 -6.21 0.76
N MET A 114 -8.70 -5.63 -0.11
CA MET A 114 -8.43 -4.19 -0.14
C MET A 114 -9.70 -3.38 -0.46
N ARG A 115 -10.50 -3.84 -1.44
CA ARG A 115 -11.76 -3.20 -1.84
C ARG A 115 -12.81 -3.26 -0.74
N TYR A 116 -12.87 -4.37 0.00
CA TYR A 116 -13.83 -4.54 1.09
C TYR A 116 -13.40 -3.79 2.36
N ALA A 117 -12.15 -3.97 2.77
CA ALA A 117 -11.63 -3.47 4.03
C ALA A 117 -11.23 -1.99 3.97
N GLY A 118 -10.84 -1.46 2.81
CA GLY A 118 -10.42 -0.06 2.66
C GLY A 118 -11.45 0.96 3.19
N PRO A 119 -12.69 0.98 2.65
CA PRO A 119 -13.74 1.86 3.16
C PRO A 119 -14.11 1.57 4.62
N ARG A 120 -14.05 0.30 5.04
CA ARG A 120 -14.42 -0.13 6.39
C ARG A 120 -13.37 0.24 7.43
N MET A 121 -12.09 0.29 7.06
CA MET A 121 -11.03 0.79 7.94
C MET A 121 -11.21 2.28 8.27
N MET A 122 -11.69 3.06 7.31
CA MET A 122 -12.04 4.47 7.54
C MET A 122 -13.20 4.62 8.53
N LEU A 123 -14.20 3.73 8.47
CA LEU A 123 -15.37 3.76 9.36
C LEU A 123 -15.07 3.39 10.83
N VAL A 124 -13.91 2.80 11.12
CA VAL A 124 -13.53 2.45 12.51
C VAL A 124 -13.03 3.69 13.29
N ASN A 125 -12.72 4.81 12.61
CA ASN A 125 -12.25 6.04 13.27
C ASN A 125 -12.96 7.28 12.66
N PRO A 126 -14.19 7.60 13.09
CA PRO A 126 -15.04 8.60 12.45
C PRO A 126 -14.43 10.02 12.40
N GLY A 127 -13.54 10.37 13.34
CA GLY A 127 -12.91 11.70 13.38
C GLY A 127 -12.00 12.03 12.18
N ARG A 128 -11.18 11.08 11.71
CA ARG A 128 -10.24 11.33 10.58
C ARG A 128 -10.93 11.38 9.21
N VAL A 129 -12.12 10.77 9.09
CA VAL A 129 -12.86 10.72 7.83
C VAL A 129 -13.44 12.08 7.48
N LEU A 130 -13.89 12.84 8.49
CA LEU A 130 -14.41 14.20 8.31
C LEU A 130 -13.32 15.17 7.81
N GLU A 131 -12.14 15.15 8.41
CA GLU A 131 -11.00 15.96 7.95
C GLU A 131 -10.61 15.64 6.50
N HIS A 132 -10.49 14.36 6.15
CA HIS A 132 -10.12 13.96 4.79
C HIS A 132 -11.18 14.31 3.74
N ILE A 133 -12.48 14.25 4.09
CA ILE A 133 -13.58 14.68 3.19
C ILE A 133 -13.56 16.20 3.01
N ILE A 134 -13.31 16.97 4.07
CA ILE A 134 -13.20 18.43 4.01
C ILE A 134 -12.01 18.83 3.13
N ASP A 135 -10.85 18.22 3.32
CA ASP A 135 -9.65 18.50 2.53
C ASP A 135 -9.82 18.06 1.07
N SER A 136 -10.44 16.91 0.82
CA SER A 136 -10.77 16.44 -0.53
C SER A 136 -11.77 17.36 -1.25
N ARG A 137 -12.71 17.97 -0.51
CA ARG A 137 -13.66 18.95 -1.05
C ARG A 137 -12.99 20.30 -1.31
N LYS A 138 -12.09 20.75 -0.44
CA LYS A 138 -11.28 21.96 -0.64
C LYS A 138 -10.36 21.84 -1.85
N ALA A 139 -9.69 20.69 -2.03
CA ALA A 139 -8.85 20.42 -3.18
C ALA A 139 -9.64 20.48 -4.50
N ARG A 140 -10.83 19.87 -4.56
CA ARG A 140 -11.72 19.93 -5.74
C ARG A 140 -12.32 21.33 -5.99
N ALA A 141 -12.56 22.11 -4.94
CA ALA A 141 -13.04 23.49 -5.06
C ALA A 141 -11.95 24.42 -5.62
N PHE A 142 -10.70 24.25 -5.17
CA PHE A 142 -9.53 24.95 -5.72
C PHE A 142 -9.31 24.61 -7.21
N GLU A 143 -9.46 23.34 -7.58
CA GLU A 143 -9.31 22.87 -8.96
C GLU A 143 -10.38 23.47 -9.90
N LYS A 144 -11.62 23.64 -9.42
CA LYS A 144 -12.69 24.33 -10.17
C LYS A 144 -12.42 25.82 -10.35
N GLN A 145 -11.92 26.51 -9.33
CA GLN A 145 -11.62 27.96 -9.42
C GLN A 145 -10.45 28.25 -10.37
N ASN A 146 -9.40 27.43 -10.32
CA ASN A 146 -8.23 27.61 -11.18
C ASN A 146 -8.53 27.32 -12.67
N ASN A 147 -9.49 26.44 -12.96
CA ASN A 147 -9.93 26.13 -14.33
C ASN A 147 -10.84 27.23 -14.92
N SER A 148 -11.60 27.97 -14.10
CA SER A 148 -12.40 29.12 -14.58
C SER A 148 -11.57 30.35 -14.95
N THR A 149 -10.37 30.50 -14.39
CA THR A 149 -9.47 31.64 -14.68
C THR A 149 -8.65 31.44 -15.96
N GLN A 150 -8.53 30.21 -16.47
CA GLN A 150 -7.80 29.90 -17.72
C GLN A 150 -8.69 29.88 -18.97
N ALA A 151 -10.01 29.98 -18.84
CA ALA A 151 -10.96 29.98 -19.97
C ALA A 151 -11.33 31.39 -20.47
N SER A 152 -10.69 32.45 -19.96
CA SER A 152 -11.02 33.84 -20.30
C SER A 152 -9.80 34.70 -20.68
N LYS A 153 -8.70 34.06 -21.14
CA LYS A 153 -7.59 34.72 -21.84
C LYS A 153 -7.52 34.23 -23.28
#